data_AF-A0A9D4DAV1-F1
#
_entry.id   AF-A0A9D4DAV1-F1
#
_cell.length_a   1.000
_cell.length_b   1.000
_cell.length_c   1.000
_cell.angle_alpha   90.00
_cell.angle_beta   90.00
_cell.angle_gamma   90.00
#
_symmetry.space_group_name_H-M   'P 1'
#
loop_
_entity.id
_entity.type
_entity.pdbx_description
1 polymer ?
#
loop_
_entity_poly.entity_id
_entity_poly.type
_entity_poly.pdbx_seq_one_letter_code
_entity_poly.pdbx_strand_id
1 'polypeptide(L)'
;MVMEEESKNTIKKRKNCVPEPEVQNKKQKLSTFEPVDIQNINDYVVVAYQDGWYPGCVENITASSDTVTVKFLSPSTKPGFFQWPSREDRQIVHKQFVIYRNFVPDRVCSGRQWFIKEHDNIDAIYNNFHATFFC
;
A
#
# COMPACT_ATOMS: atom_id res chain seq x y z
N MET A 1 51.53 10.63 -55.33
CA MET A 1 52.21 9.76 -54.34
C MET A 1 51.83 10.32 -52.99
N VAL A 2 51.06 9.68 -52.10
CA VAL A 2 50.87 8.25 -51.82
C VAL A 2 49.47 8.06 -51.18
N MET A 3 48.73 7.08 -51.71
CA MET A 3 47.77 6.10 -51.13
C MET A 3 46.82 6.52 -49.98
N GLU A 4 45.50 6.49 -50.18
CA GLU A 4 44.58 5.33 -50.00
C GLU A 4 44.61 4.72 -48.58
N GLU A 5 43.49 4.82 -47.85
CA GLU A 5 42.91 3.64 -47.18
C GLU A 5 41.45 3.88 -46.75
N GLU A 6 40.52 3.25 -47.48
CA GLU A 6 39.13 3.07 -47.10
C GLU A 6 39.02 2.01 -45.99
N SER A 7 38.50 2.36 -44.81
CA SER A 7 38.16 1.38 -43.77
C SER A 7 36.65 1.09 -43.76
N LYS A 8 36.28 -0.02 -44.39
CA LYS A 8 34.91 -0.57 -44.42
C LYS A 8 34.61 -1.29 -43.11
N ASN A 9 33.83 -0.66 -42.22
CA ASN A 9 33.43 -1.26 -40.95
C ASN A 9 32.11 -2.05 -41.12
N THR A 10 32.21 -3.37 -41.24
CA THR A 10 31.08 -4.30 -41.32
C THR A 10 30.41 -4.51 -39.97
N ILE A 11 29.17 -4.01 -39.82
CA ILE A 11 28.31 -4.25 -38.66
C ILE A 11 27.68 -5.65 -38.78
N LYS A 12 28.18 -6.62 -38.01
CA LYS A 12 27.57 -7.96 -37.86
C LYS A 12 26.36 -7.89 -36.93
N LYS A 13 25.16 -7.90 -37.51
CA LYS A 13 23.86 -7.95 -36.80
C LYS A 13 23.63 -9.35 -36.21
N ARG A 14 23.97 -9.55 -34.93
CA ARG A 14 23.60 -10.76 -34.18
C ARG A 14 22.13 -10.67 -33.77
N LYS A 15 21.29 -11.56 -34.30
CA LYS A 15 19.93 -11.81 -33.80
C LYS A 15 20.05 -12.60 -32.49
N ASN A 16 19.90 -11.92 -31.36
CA ASN A 16 19.66 -12.59 -30.08
C ASN A 16 18.21 -13.06 -30.05
N CYS A 17 18.00 -14.38 -30.14
CA CYS A 17 16.76 -15.01 -29.72
C CYS A 17 16.67 -14.90 -28.20
N VAL A 18 15.82 -14.01 -27.71
CA VAL A 18 15.48 -13.95 -26.29
C VAL A 18 14.54 -15.12 -25.99
N PRO A 19 14.87 -16.03 -25.06
CA PRO A 19 13.96 -17.08 -24.66
C PRO A 19 12.72 -16.47 -24.00
N GLU A 20 11.56 -16.91 -24.48
CA GLU A 20 10.23 -16.58 -23.97
C GLU A 20 10.13 -17.00 -22.49
N PRO A 21 9.81 -16.09 -21.55
CA PRO A 21 9.71 -16.47 -20.15
C PRO A 21 8.48 -17.37 -19.94
N GLU A 22 8.73 -18.60 -19.51
CA GLU A 22 7.71 -19.54 -19.06
C GLU A 22 6.88 -18.91 -17.94
N VAL A 23 5.63 -18.55 -18.27
CA VAL A 23 4.65 -18.02 -17.32
C VAL A 23 4.22 -19.16 -16.40
N GLN A 24 4.93 -19.32 -15.29
CA GLN A 24 4.53 -20.23 -14.21
C GLN A 24 3.28 -19.68 -13.51
N ASN A 25 2.13 -20.13 -14.00
CA ASN A 25 0.80 -19.92 -13.42
C ASN A 25 0.71 -20.61 -12.05
N LYS A 26 1.31 -20.01 -11.02
CA LYS A 26 1.06 -20.38 -9.64
C LYS A 26 -0.34 -19.88 -9.29
N LYS A 27 -1.33 -20.78 -9.32
CA LYS A 27 -2.64 -20.58 -8.69
C LYS A 27 -2.40 -20.23 -7.22
N GLN A 28 -2.32 -18.94 -6.91
CA GLN A 28 -2.21 -18.46 -5.54
C GLN A 28 -3.53 -18.84 -4.85
N LYS A 29 -3.41 -19.71 -3.86
CA LYS A 29 -4.50 -20.09 -2.96
C LYS A 29 -5.04 -18.79 -2.36
N LEU A 30 -6.31 -18.47 -2.61
CA LEU A 30 -7.02 -17.36 -1.99
C LEU A 30 -6.84 -17.50 -0.47
N SER A 31 -6.02 -16.64 0.13
CA SER A 31 -5.89 -16.58 1.58
C SER A 31 -7.14 -15.92 2.11
N THR A 32 -7.94 -16.67 2.89
CA THR A 32 -9.03 -16.11 3.67
C THR A 32 -8.47 -14.96 4.52
N PHE A 33 -9.02 -13.75 4.35
CA PHE A 33 -8.67 -12.62 5.20
C PHE A 33 -9.31 -12.86 6.57
N GLU A 34 -8.50 -13.26 7.54
CA GLU A 34 -8.94 -13.37 8.93
C GLU A 34 -9.15 -11.96 9.52
N PRO A 35 -10.25 -11.72 10.25
CA PRO A 35 -10.50 -10.42 10.88
C PRO A 35 -9.34 -10.01 11.79
N VAL A 36 -8.91 -8.76 11.69
CA VAL A 36 -7.83 -8.23 12.51
C VAL A 36 -8.38 -7.95 13.92
N ASP A 37 -7.82 -8.63 14.93
CA ASP A 37 -8.23 -8.43 16.32
C ASP A 37 -7.60 -7.16 16.93
N ILE A 38 -8.40 -6.09 17.06
CA ILE A 38 -7.99 -4.80 17.62
C ILE A 38 -8.27 -4.79 19.12
N GLN A 39 -7.20 -4.74 19.92
CA GLN A 39 -7.28 -4.82 21.38
C GLN A 39 -6.92 -3.52 22.10
N ASN A 40 -6.07 -2.67 21.53
CA ASN A 40 -5.58 -1.47 22.22
C ASN A 40 -6.13 -0.17 21.61
N ILE A 41 -6.46 0.76 22.50
CA ILE A 41 -6.72 2.16 22.15
C ILE A 41 -5.40 2.82 21.78
N ASN A 42 -5.44 3.75 20.85
CA ASN A 42 -4.30 4.46 20.25
C ASN A 42 -3.42 3.62 19.30
N ASP A 43 -3.84 2.41 18.96
CA ASP A 43 -3.18 1.65 17.88
C ASP A 43 -3.49 2.29 16.52
N TYR A 44 -2.47 2.35 15.66
CA TYR A 44 -2.67 2.76 14.27
C TYR A 44 -3.14 1.58 13.43
N VAL A 45 -4.16 1.84 12.63
CA VAL A 45 -4.83 0.88 11.78
C VAL A 45 -5.00 1.44 10.37
N VAL A 46 -5.12 0.56 9.40
CA VAL A 46 -5.51 0.92 8.04
C VAL A 46 -6.87 0.32 7.73
N VAL A 47 -7.79 1.18 7.29
CA VAL A 47 -9.15 0.79 6.91
C VAL A 47 -9.28 0.84 5.40
N ALA A 48 -9.86 -0.20 4.81
CA ALA A 48 -10.19 -0.26 3.40
C ALA A 48 -11.62 0.24 3.13
N TYR A 49 -11.75 1.11 2.14
CA TYR A 49 -13.00 1.57 1.54
C TYR A 49 -13.00 1.26 0.03
N GLN A 50 -14.13 1.54 -0.63
CA GLN A 50 -14.30 1.29 -2.06
C GLN A 50 -13.36 2.14 -2.93
N ASP A 51 -13.01 3.33 -2.47
CA ASP A 51 -12.22 4.32 -3.21
C ASP A 51 -10.72 4.30 -2.86
N GLY A 52 -10.36 3.69 -1.74
CA GLY A 52 -8.97 3.58 -1.30
C GLY A 52 -8.85 3.01 0.11
N TRP A 53 -7.64 3.08 0.67
CA TRP A 53 -7.41 2.81 2.07
C TRP A 53 -6.98 4.07 2.80
N TYR A 54 -7.31 4.14 4.09
CA TYR A 54 -7.06 5.31 4.91
C TYR A 54 -6.46 4.90 6.26
N PRO A 55 -5.30 5.47 6.64
CA PRO A 55 -4.73 5.22 7.95
C PRO A 55 -5.46 6.04 9.02
N GLY A 56 -5.60 5.45 10.20
CA GLY A 56 -6.28 6.06 11.33
C GLY A 56 -5.72 5.57 12.65
N CYS A 57 -6.12 6.23 13.73
CA CYS A 57 -5.81 5.87 15.10
C CYS A 57 -7.09 5.44 15.82
N VAL A 58 -7.04 4.32 16.52
CA VAL A 58 -8.20 3.79 17.28
C VAL A 58 -8.44 4.67 18.49
N GLU A 59 -9.62 5.27 18.58
CA GLU A 59 -10.00 6.12 19.71
C GLU A 59 -10.86 5.36 20.74
N ASN A 60 -11.78 4.53 20.26
CA ASN A 60 -12.70 3.78 21.12
C ASN A 60 -12.95 2.39 20.56
N ILE A 61 -12.96 1.38 21.43
CA ILE A 61 -13.26 -0.01 21.11
C ILE A 61 -14.55 -0.38 21.86
N THR A 62 -15.61 -0.65 21.13
CA THR A 62 -16.87 -1.10 21.73
C THR A 62 -16.83 -2.61 21.86
N ALA A 63 -16.49 -3.13 23.05
CA ALA A 63 -16.23 -4.56 23.30
C ALA A 63 -17.40 -5.50 22.94
N SER A 64 -18.64 -5.01 22.99
CA SER A 64 -19.84 -5.75 22.62
C SER A 64 -20.14 -5.77 21.12
N SER A 65 -19.43 -4.97 20.32
CA SER A 65 -19.69 -4.80 18.89
C SER A 65 -18.46 -5.11 18.05
N ASP A 66 -18.67 -5.58 16.82
CA ASP A 66 -17.60 -5.76 15.84
C ASP A 66 -17.17 -4.43 15.18
N THR A 67 -17.28 -3.33 15.93
CA THR A 67 -16.99 -1.98 15.44
C THR A 67 -16.01 -1.25 16.33
N VAL A 68 -15.24 -0.36 15.72
CA VAL A 68 -14.25 0.50 16.37
C VAL A 68 -14.41 1.92 15.87
N THR A 69 -14.20 2.90 16.75
CA THR A 69 -14.15 4.31 16.35
C THR A 69 -12.71 4.66 16.00
N VAL A 70 -12.50 5.07 14.76
CA VAL A 70 -11.18 5.41 14.22
C VAL A 70 -11.16 6.91 13.90
N LYS A 71 -10.10 7.58 14.34
CA LYS A 71 -9.77 8.95 13.94
C LYS A 71 -8.81 8.91 12.75
N PHE A 72 -9.24 9.42 11.61
CA PHE A 72 -8.51 9.27 10.34
C PHE A 72 -7.46 10.36 10.10
N LEU A 73 -6.38 9.96 9.44
CA LEU A 73 -5.42 10.90 8.86
C LEU A 73 -5.80 11.20 7.41
N SER A 74 -5.55 12.44 6.99
CA SER A 74 -5.74 12.88 5.61
C SER A 74 -4.46 12.63 4.81
N PRO A 75 -4.56 12.13 3.55
CA PRO A 75 -3.41 12.05 2.66
C PRO A 75 -2.82 13.43 2.40
N SER A 76 -1.49 13.51 2.30
CA SER A 76 -0.77 14.69 1.85
C SER A 76 -0.51 14.62 0.34
N THR A 77 0.13 15.65 -0.22
CA THR A 77 0.49 15.70 -1.64
C THR A 77 1.56 14.69 -2.06
N LYS A 78 2.25 14.06 -1.11
CA LYS A 78 3.31 13.07 -1.35
C LYS A 78 2.83 11.68 -0.92
N PRO A 79 3.01 10.63 -1.76
CA PRO A 79 2.68 9.26 -1.39
C PRO A 79 3.37 8.82 -0.11
N GLY A 80 2.68 8.06 0.74
CA GLY A 80 3.19 7.66 2.06
C GLY A 80 3.14 8.75 3.15
N PHE A 81 2.84 10.01 2.81
CA PHE A 81 2.74 11.09 3.78
C PHE A 81 1.28 11.42 4.11
N PHE A 82 1.01 11.56 5.39
CA PHE A 82 -0.30 11.83 5.95
C PHE A 82 -0.22 12.94 7.00
N GLN A 83 -1.36 13.57 7.28
CA GLN A 83 -1.45 14.62 8.30
C GLN A 83 -2.81 14.55 9.00
N TRP A 84 -2.88 15.05 10.23
CA TRP A 84 -4.16 15.23 10.89
C TRP A 84 -4.97 16.31 10.17
N PRO A 85 -6.23 16.04 9.79
CA PRO A 85 -7.08 17.07 9.17
C PRO A 85 -7.38 18.18 10.18
N SER A 86 -7.60 19.41 9.70
CA SER A 86 -7.94 20.55 10.55
C SER A 86 -9.28 20.37 11.28
N ARG A 87 -10.21 19.68 10.63
CA ARG A 87 -11.45 19.20 11.24
C ARG A 87 -11.25 17.74 11.59
N GLU A 88 -11.55 17.36 12.82
CA GLU A 88 -11.46 15.96 13.22
C GLU A 88 -12.37 15.09 12.38
N ASP A 89 -11.79 14.03 11.83
CA ASP A 89 -12.49 13.02 11.07
C ASP A 89 -12.53 11.74 11.88
N ARG A 90 -13.71 11.37 12.37
CA ARG A 90 -13.95 10.23 13.24
C ARG A 90 -15.10 9.42 12.67
N GLN A 91 -14.90 8.12 12.52
CA GLN A 91 -15.92 7.25 11.98
C GLN A 91 -15.93 5.90 12.69
N ILE A 92 -17.12 5.30 12.78
CA ILE A 92 -17.31 3.94 13.28
C ILE A 92 -17.10 3.00 12.11
N VAL A 93 -16.19 2.05 12.27
CA VAL A 93 -15.72 1.14 11.24
C VAL A 93 -15.88 -0.30 11.73
N HIS A 94 -16.31 -1.21 10.86
CA HIS A 94 -16.31 -2.64 11.17
C HIS A 94 -14.90 -3.23 11.12
N LYS A 95 -14.54 -4.08 12.08
CA LYS A 95 -13.20 -4.67 12.17
C LYS A 95 -12.81 -5.48 10.93
N GLN A 96 -13.79 -6.06 10.22
CA GLN A 96 -13.57 -6.75 8.94
C GLN A 96 -12.94 -5.90 7.83
N PHE A 97 -13.09 -4.57 7.87
CA PHE A 97 -12.50 -3.65 6.88
C PHE A 97 -11.12 -3.14 7.31
N VAL A 98 -10.61 -3.57 8.46
CA VAL A 98 -9.26 -3.23 8.91
C VAL A 98 -8.28 -4.22 8.30
N ILE A 99 -7.48 -3.76 7.35
CA ILE A 99 -6.59 -4.62 6.55
C ILE A 99 -5.16 -4.68 7.08
N TYR A 100 -4.76 -3.72 7.90
CA TYR A 100 -3.40 -3.64 8.44
C TYR A 100 -3.38 -2.96 9.82
N ARG A 101 -2.44 -3.37 10.68
CA ARG A 101 -2.27 -2.87 12.05
C ARG A 101 -0.83 -2.98 12.51
N ASN A 102 -0.57 -2.54 13.74
CA ASN A 102 0.73 -2.67 14.44
C ASN A 102 1.87 -1.93 13.75
N PHE A 103 1.57 -0.83 13.07
CA PHE A 103 2.58 0.10 12.55
C PHE A 103 2.56 1.39 13.36
N VAL A 104 3.66 2.12 13.35
CA VAL A 104 3.76 3.44 13.96
C VAL A 104 4.27 4.40 12.90
N PRO A 105 3.46 5.38 12.45
CA PRO A 105 3.93 6.35 11.48
C PRO A 105 5.11 7.16 12.03
N ASP A 106 6.11 7.39 11.20
CA ASP A 106 7.26 8.24 11.55
C ASP A 106 6.84 9.72 11.49
N ARG A 107 7.13 10.47 12.55
CA ARG A 107 6.87 11.92 12.57
C ARG A 107 7.95 12.66 11.78
N VAL A 108 7.57 13.42 10.75
CA VAL A 108 8.52 14.09 9.84
C VAL A 108 8.63 15.60 10.13
N CYS A 109 9.83 16.17 9.91
CA CYS A 109 10.37 17.55 9.86
C CYS A 109 9.59 18.79 10.39
N SER A 110 8.28 18.76 10.56
CA SER A 110 7.44 19.84 11.11
C SER A 110 6.53 19.36 12.24
N GLY A 111 6.51 18.05 12.50
CA GLY A 111 5.68 17.43 13.50
C GLY A 111 4.18 17.41 13.18
N ARG A 112 3.79 17.90 11.99
CA ARG A 112 2.43 17.89 11.45
C ARG A 112 2.21 16.83 10.38
N GLN A 113 3.30 16.26 9.86
CA GLN A 113 3.27 15.19 8.87
C GLN A 113 3.77 13.89 9.47
N TRP A 114 3.19 12.81 8.99
CA TRP A 114 3.45 11.43 9.38
C TRP A 114 3.78 10.63 8.13
N PHE A 115 4.82 9.82 8.18
CA PHE A 115 5.25 8.96 7.08
C PHE A 115 5.01 7.50 7.45
N ILE A 116 4.35 6.76 6.57
CA ILE A 116 4.10 5.32 6.74
C ILE A 116 5.11 4.58 5.86
N LYS A 117 6.08 3.91 6.50
CA LYS A 117 7.13 3.15 5.81
C LYS A 117 6.56 2.00 4.98
N GLU A 118 5.49 1.40 5.48
CA GLU A 118 4.83 0.21 4.90
C GLU A 118 3.82 0.57 3.80
N HIS A 119 3.79 1.81 3.31
CA HIS A 119 2.81 2.29 2.33
C HIS A 119 2.63 1.35 1.13
N ASP A 120 3.73 0.97 0.47
CA ASP A 120 3.68 0.12 -0.74
C ASP A 120 3.19 -1.32 -0.42
N ASN A 121 3.46 -1.80 0.79
CA ASN A 121 2.95 -3.09 1.25
C ASN A 121 1.45 -3.01 1.52
N ILE A 122 1.01 -1.94 2.18
CA ILE A 122 -0.42 -1.68 2.43
C ILE A 122 -1.18 -1.54 1.11
N ASP A 123 -0.62 -0.85 0.11
CA ASP A 123 -1.19 -0.77 -1.24
C ASP A 123 -1.38 -2.16 -1.86
N ALA A 124 -0.39 -3.05 -1.76
CA ALA A 124 -0.49 -4.41 -2.26
C ALA A 124 -1.57 -5.22 -1.52
N ILE A 125 -1.65 -5.09 -0.20
CA ILE A 125 -2.70 -5.73 0.63
C ILE A 125 -4.08 -5.21 0.23
N TYR A 126 -4.22 -3.90 0.06
CA TYR A 126 -5.47 -3.26 -0.35
C TYR A 126 -5.94 -3.77 -1.72
N ASN A 127 -5.05 -3.86 -2.71
CA ASN A 127 -5.43 -4.35 -4.04
C ASN A 127 -5.98 -5.78 -4.00
N ASN A 128 -5.39 -6.65 -3.17
CA ASN A 128 -5.89 -8.03 -2.97
C ASN A 128 -7.23 -8.04 -2.24
N PHE A 129 -7.39 -7.20 -1.22
CA PHE A 129 -8.64 -7.06 -0.47
C PHE A 129 -9.76 -6.51 -1.37
N HIS A 130 -9.50 -5.44 -2.11
CA HIS A 130 -10.45 -4.79 -3.01
C HIS A 130 -10.97 -5.77 -4.08
N ALA A 131 -10.08 -6.55 -4.69
CA ALA A 131 -10.46 -7.57 -5.67
C ALA A 131 -11.37 -8.67 -5.09
N THR A 132 -11.36 -8.87 -3.77
CA THR A 132 -12.14 -9.91 -3.09
C THR A 132 -13.48 -9.39 -2.55
N PHE A 133 -13.52 -8.15 -2.05
CA PHE A 133 -14.66 -7.62 -1.29
C PHE A 133 -15.45 -6.52 -2.01
N PHE A 134 -14.85 -5.83 -2.99
CA PHE A 134 -15.47 -4.67 -3.67
C PHE A 134 -15.63 -4.85 -5.19
N CYS A 135 -15.06 -5.90 -5.79
CA CYS A 135 -15.31 -6.30 -7.18
C CYS A 135 -16.58 -7.16 -7.30
#